data_AF-E6QG45-F1
#
_entry.id   AF-E6QG45-F1
#
_cell.length_a   1.000
_cell.length_b   1.000
_cell.length_c   1.000
_cell.angle_alpha   90.00
_cell.angle_beta   90.00
_cell.angle_gamma   90.00
#
_symmetry.space_group_name_H-M   'P 1'
#
loop_
_entity.id
_entity.type
_entity.pdbx_description
1 polymer ?
#
loop_
_entity_poly.entity_id
_entity_poly.type
_entity_poly.pdbx_seq_one_letter_code
_entity_poly.pdbx_strand_id
1 'polypeptide(L)'
;MSGTRKRPPKAVIEKDFDDAIDRLEKKKPKDPLLKRLAAEGRLQINFSTVAKEAKHSRTLIAHAKCQYQSQRVRVLQLMRPGEVAAPRTASEVISRLREDVADLKSKLHAALSGQAVHFLARQRAEREAERWRKEAQRRESLLKERDKLHMVNQNKSS
;
A
#
# COMPACT_ATOMS: atom_id res chain seq x y z
N MET A 1 -46.79 -12.29 -34.34
CA MET A 1 -46.93 -13.27 -33.24
C MET A 1 -46.08 -12.82 -32.06
N SER A 2 -46.68 -12.13 -31.08
CA SER A 2 -45.99 -11.69 -29.86
C SER A 2 -45.90 -12.86 -28.89
N GLY A 3 -44.85 -13.67 -29.02
CA GLY A 3 -44.54 -14.72 -28.04
C GLY A 3 -44.26 -14.09 -26.68
N THR A 4 -45.19 -14.21 -25.74
CA THR A 4 -44.98 -13.84 -24.34
C THR A 4 -43.93 -14.79 -23.77
N ARG A 5 -42.67 -14.34 -23.71
CA ARG A 5 -41.63 -15.09 -22.97
C ARG A 5 -42.04 -15.09 -21.50
N LYS A 6 -42.52 -16.23 -21.00
CA LYS A 6 -42.75 -16.42 -19.56
C LYS A 6 -41.45 -16.07 -18.82
N ARG A 7 -41.55 -15.19 -17.83
CA ARG A 7 -40.42 -14.84 -16.97
C ARG A 7 -39.94 -16.11 -16.26
N PRO A 8 -38.65 -16.46 -16.32
CA PRO A 8 -38.16 -17.65 -15.64
C PRO A 8 -38.39 -17.54 -14.13
N PRO A 9 -38.59 -18.67 -13.42
CA PRO A 9 -38.76 -18.67 -11.98
C PRO A 9 -37.59 -18.01 -11.26
N LYS A 10 -37.86 -17.34 -10.14
CA LYS A 10 -36.84 -16.63 -9.35
C LYS A 10 -35.62 -17.51 -9.01
N ALA A 11 -35.88 -18.76 -8.59
CA ALA A 11 -34.85 -19.72 -8.23
C ALA A 11 -33.88 -20.06 -9.38
N VAL A 12 -34.35 -20.01 -10.63
CA VAL A 12 -33.49 -20.25 -11.80
C VAL A 12 -32.52 -19.08 -11.99
N ILE A 13 -33.01 -17.85 -11.84
CA ILE A 13 -32.17 -16.64 -11.97
C ILE A 13 -31.15 -16.57 -10.83
N GLU A 14 -31.55 -16.91 -9.60
CA GLU A 14 -30.65 -17.00 -8.45
C GLU A 14 -29.50 -17.97 -8.74
N LYS A 15 -29.84 -19.18 -9.19
CA LYS A 15 -28.86 -20.20 -9.56
C LYS A 15 -27.96 -19.75 -10.71
N ASP A 16 -28.50 -19.08 -11.74
CA ASP A 16 -27.69 -18.57 -12.85
C ASP A 16 -26.63 -17.56 -12.38
N PHE A 17 -26.99 -16.71 -11.41
CA PHE A 17 -26.04 -15.77 -10.81
C PHE A 17 -25.01 -16.49 -9.94
N ASP A 18 -25.42 -17.43 -9.09
CA ASP A 18 -24.50 -18.19 -8.25
C ASP A 18 -23.50 -19.00 -9.09
N ASP A 19 -24.00 -19.69 -10.12
CA ASP A 19 -23.19 -20.41 -11.09
C ASP A 19 -22.22 -19.49 -11.86
N ALA A 20 -22.64 -18.25 -12.16
CA ALA A 20 -21.79 -17.27 -12.81
C ALA A 20 -20.68 -16.76 -11.87
N ILE A 21 -21.00 -16.47 -10.61
CA ILE A 21 -20.02 -16.06 -9.60
C ILE A 21 -18.97 -17.15 -9.42
N ASP A 22 -19.39 -18.41 -9.25
CA ASP A 22 -18.50 -19.57 -9.11
C ASP A 22 -17.53 -19.71 -10.28
N ARG A 23 -18.01 -19.51 -11.52
CA ARG A 23 -17.16 -19.58 -12.72
C ARG A 23 -16.14 -18.46 -12.75
N LEU A 24 -16.52 -17.25 -12.34
CA LEU A 24 -15.64 -16.09 -12.31
C LEU A 24 -14.56 -16.23 -11.23
N GLU A 25 -14.92 -16.73 -10.04
CA GLU A 25 -13.95 -17.07 -8.99
C GLU A 25 -12.93 -18.12 -9.46
N LYS A 26 -13.41 -19.15 -10.16
CA LYS A 26 -12.56 -20.21 -10.74
C LYS A 26 -11.78 -19.76 -11.99
N LYS A 27 -11.90 -18.50 -12.42
CA LYS A 27 -11.34 -17.95 -13.67
C LYS A 27 -11.69 -18.77 -14.93
N LYS A 28 -12.86 -19.42 -14.93
CA LYS A 28 -13.37 -20.24 -16.04
C LYS A 28 -14.71 -19.69 -16.57
N PRO A 29 -14.76 -18.44 -17.06
CA PRO A 29 -15.99 -17.85 -17.61
C PRO A 29 -16.43 -18.56 -18.90
N LYS A 30 -17.71 -18.46 -19.23
CA LYS A 30 -18.31 -18.93 -20.48
C LYS A 30 -18.38 -17.83 -21.53
N ASP A 31 -18.59 -16.57 -21.12
CA ASP A 31 -18.64 -15.43 -22.05
C ASP A 31 -17.30 -15.27 -22.80
N PRO A 32 -17.28 -15.19 -24.14
CA PRO A 32 -16.06 -15.11 -24.93
C PRO A 32 -15.15 -13.94 -24.54
N LEU A 33 -15.73 -12.78 -24.21
CA LEU A 33 -14.96 -11.60 -23.82
C LEU A 33 -14.37 -11.78 -22.41
N LEU A 34 -15.13 -12.35 -21.48
CA LEU A 34 -14.62 -12.66 -20.14
C LEU A 34 -13.55 -13.75 -20.18
N LYS A 35 -13.65 -14.73 -21.08
CA LYS A 35 -12.58 -15.72 -21.34
C LYS A 35 -11.28 -15.06 -21.76
N ARG A 36 -11.35 -14.10 -22.69
CA ARG A 36 -10.19 -13.33 -23.12
C ARG A 36 -9.59 -12.55 -21.96
N LEU A 37 -10.40 -11.84 -21.18
CA LEU A 37 -9.93 -11.11 -20.00
C LEU A 37 -9.30 -12.04 -18.95
N ALA A 38 -9.84 -13.25 -18.77
CA ALA A 38 -9.28 -14.25 -17.86
C ALA A 38 -7.90 -14.73 -18.33
N ALA A 39 -7.75 -14.98 -19.63
CA ALA A 39 -6.48 -15.37 -20.25
C ALA A 39 -5.42 -14.26 -20.13
N GLU A 40 -5.82 -13.00 -20.27
CA GLU A 40 -4.95 -11.84 -20.11
C GLU A 40 -4.64 -11.51 -18.62
N GLY A 41 -5.23 -12.23 -17.65
CA GLY A 41 -5.05 -11.96 -16.22
C GLY A 41 -5.76 -10.68 -15.74
N ARG A 42 -6.71 -10.16 -16.53
CA ARG A 42 -7.41 -8.88 -16.33
C ARG A 42 -8.87 -9.04 -15.91
N LEU A 43 -9.32 -10.28 -15.71
CA LEU A 43 -10.70 -10.55 -15.29
C LEU A 43 -10.94 -10.01 -13.88
N GLN A 44 -11.86 -9.05 -13.78
CA GLN A 44 -12.32 -8.51 -12.50
C GLN A 44 -13.76 -8.96 -12.21
N ILE A 45 -14.02 -9.38 -10.97
CA ILE A 45 -15.36 -9.71 -10.50
C ILE A 45 -16.07 -8.42 -10.12
N ASN A 46 -17.16 -8.09 -10.81
CA ASN A 46 -18.03 -6.96 -10.50
C ASN A 46 -19.45 -7.24 -11.03
N PHE A 47 -20.41 -6.38 -10.70
CA PHE A 47 -21.81 -6.58 -11.12
C PHE A 47 -22.00 -6.70 -12.64
N SER A 48 -21.19 -5.99 -13.44
CA SER A 48 -21.30 -6.03 -14.90
C SER A 48 -20.77 -7.35 -15.46
N THR A 49 -19.63 -7.85 -14.96
CA THR A 49 -19.05 -9.12 -15.41
C THR A 49 -19.89 -10.31 -14.97
N VAL A 50 -20.40 -10.29 -13.73
CA VAL A 50 -21.33 -11.31 -13.21
C VAL A 50 -22.63 -11.35 -14.01
N ALA A 51 -23.27 -10.19 -14.25
CA ALA A 51 -24.50 -10.14 -15.02
C ALA A 51 -24.32 -10.62 -16.46
N LYS A 52 -23.19 -10.26 -17.09
CA LYS A 52 -22.85 -10.71 -18.43
C LYS A 52 -22.64 -12.22 -18.49
N GLU A 53 -21.90 -12.78 -17.53
CA GLU A 53 -21.66 -14.22 -17.43
C GLU A 53 -22.95 -15.02 -17.15
N ALA A 54 -23.87 -14.45 -16.36
CA ALA A 54 -25.17 -15.02 -16.05
C ALA A 54 -26.21 -14.81 -17.18
N LYS A 55 -25.89 -14.01 -18.21
CA LYS A 55 -26.82 -13.60 -19.29
C LYS A 55 -28.11 -12.93 -18.79
N HIS A 56 -28.02 -12.19 -17.68
CA HIS A 56 -29.13 -11.45 -17.08
C HIS A 56 -28.86 -9.95 -17.05
N SER A 57 -29.92 -9.16 -16.87
CA SER A 57 -29.76 -7.71 -16.72
C SER A 57 -28.98 -7.38 -15.45
N ARG A 58 -27.97 -6.50 -15.57
CA ARG A 58 -27.21 -5.97 -14.44
C ARG A 58 -28.09 -5.34 -13.37
N THR A 59 -29.20 -4.70 -13.75
CA THR A 59 -30.11 -4.02 -12.80
C THR A 59 -30.71 -4.97 -11.77
N LEU A 60 -30.77 -6.28 -12.07
CA LEU A 60 -31.27 -7.30 -11.15
C LEU A 60 -30.38 -7.51 -9.93
N ILE A 61 -29.08 -7.17 -9.99
CA ILE A 61 -28.11 -7.37 -8.90
C ILE A 61 -27.36 -6.09 -8.47
N ALA A 62 -27.36 -5.05 -9.31
CA ALA A 62 -26.46 -3.90 -9.13
C ALA A 62 -27.00 -2.77 -8.24
N HIS A 63 -28.32 -2.66 -8.04
CA HIS A 63 -28.91 -1.61 -7.20
C HIS A 63 -29.05 -2.06 -5.73
N ALA A 64 -29.14 -1.10 -4.81
CA ALA A 64 -29.18 -1.39 -3.37
C ALA A 64 -30.42 -2.19 -2.91
N LYS A 65 -31.57 -1.96 -3.57
CA LYS A 65 -32.85 -2.63 -3.31
C LYS A 65 -33.19 -3.67 -4.39
N CYS A 66 -32.19 -4.40 -4.86
CA CYS A 66 -32.36 -5.36 -5.94
C CYS A 66 -33.10 -6.63 -5.48
N GLN A 67 -33.69 -7.38 -6.42
CA GLN A 67 -34.46 -8.58 -6.10
C GLN A 67 -33.59 -9.76 -5.62
N TYR A 68 -32.29 -9.72 -5.95
CA TYR A 68 -31.31 -10.80 -5.71
C TYR A 68 -30.23 -10.33 -4.74
N GLN A 69 -30.66 -10.01 -3.52
CA GLN A 69 -29.80 -9.36 -2.52
C GLN A 69 -28.68 -10.26 -2.02
N SER A 70 -28.92 -11.57 -1.88
CA SER A 70 -27.90 -12.53 -1.46
C SER A 70 -26.73 -12.58 -2.46
N GLN A 71 -27.04 -12.69 -3.75
CA GLN A 71 -26.02 -12.67 -4.80
C GLN A 71 -25.30 -11.33 -4.85
N ARG A 72 -26.01 -10.21 -4.65
CA ARG A 72 -25.39 -8.89 -4.54
C ARG A 72 -24.33 -8.83 -3.43
N VAL A 73 -24.65 -9.31 -2.23
CA VAL A 73 -23.70 -9.32 -1.10
C VAL A 73 -22.47 -10.15 -1.45
N ARG A 74 -22.67 -11.32 -2.07
CA ARG A 74 -21.56 -12.17 -2.51
C ARG A 74 -20.66 -11.47 -3.52
N VAL A 75 -21.22 -10.78 -4.52
CA VAL A 75 -20.44 -10.00 -5.48
C VAL A 75 -19.66 -8.87 -4.77
N LEU A 76 -20.28 -8.16 -3.83
CA LEU A 76 -19.61 -7.11 -3.06
C LEU A 76 -18.42 -7.62 -2.25
N GLN A 77 -18.54 -8.81 -1.64
CA GLN A 77 -17.45 -9.44 -0.89
C GLN A 77 -16.26 -9.81 -1.78
N LEU A 78 -16.54 -10.18 -3.04
CA LEU A 78 -15.52 -10.56 -4.02
C LEU A 78 -14.92 -9.37 -4.78
N MET A 79 -15.63 -8.25 -4.80
CA MET A 79 -15.11 -7.00 -5.35
C MET A 79 -13.97 -6.50 -4.46
N ARG A 80 -12.73 -6.64 -4.94
CA ARG A 80 -11.56 -6.08 -4.27
C ARG A 80 -11.51 -4.56 -4.49
N PRO A 81 -11.70 -3.73 -3.45
CA PRO A 81 -11.48 -2.30 -3.59
C PRO A 81 -10.00 -2.05 -3.89
N GLY A 82 -9.70 -1.41 -5.02
CA GLY A 82 -8.33 -1.00 -5.36
C GLY A 82 -7.57 -1.89 -6.35
N GLU A 83 -8.15 -2.96 -6.90
CA GLU A 83 -7.64 -3.51 -8.16
C GLU A 83 -7.91 -2.49 -9.28
N VAL A 84 -7.02 -1.51 -9.41
CA VAL A 84 -7.01 -0.55 -10.50
C VAL A 84 -6.96 -1.39 -11.78
N ALA A 85 -8.03 -1.33 -12.57
CA ALA A 85 -8.09 -2.03 -13.85
C ALA A 85 -6.79 -1.76 -14.60
N ALA A 86 -6.10 -2.83 -15.03
CA ALA A 86 -4.83 -2.70 -15.73
C ALA A 86 -4.98 -1.63 -16.83
N PRO A 87 -4.10 -0.60 -16.86
CA PRO A 87 -4.29 0.61 -17.65
C PRO A 87 -4.66 0.26 -19.09
N ARG A 88 -5.66 0.97 -19.61
CA ARG A 88 -6.30 0.64 -20.89
C ARG A 88 -5.42 1.05 -22.06
N THR A 89 -4.49 1.98 -21.86
CA THR A 89 -3.64 2.53 -22.91
C THR A 89 -2.19 2.70 -22.44
N ALA A 90 -1.25 2.69 -23.39
CA ALA A 90 0.16 3.02 -23.11
C ALA A 90 0.31 4.44 -22.54
N SER A 91 -0.57 5.38 -22.93
CA SER A 91 -0.57 6.75 -22.41
C SER A 91 -0.86 6.80 -20.91
N GLU A 92 -1.85 6.02 -20.43
CA GLU A 92 -2.16 5.91 -19.00
C GLU A 92 -0.99 5.30 -18.22
N VAL A 93 -0.32 4.28 -18.78
CA VAL A 93 0.89 3.70 -18.17
C VAL A 93 1.99 4.74 -18.07
N ILE A 94 2.26 5.47 -19.15
CA ILE A 94 3.34 6.47 -19.20
C ILE A 94 3.06 7.63 -18.22
N SER A 95 1.81 8.11 -18.14
CA SER A 95 1.44 9.17 -17.17
C SER A 95 1.69 8.70 -15.74
N ARG A 96 1.19 7.50 -15.40
CA ARG A 96 1.36 6.93 -14.06
C ARG A 96 2.83 6.71 -13.71
N LEU A 97 3.62 6.17 -14.63
CA LEU A 97 5.06 6.00 -14.42
C LEU A 97 5.79 7.34 -14.24
N ARG A 98 5.37 8.40 -14.94
CA ARG A 98 5.95 9.74 -14.76
C ARG A 98 5.62 10.31 -13.38
N GLU A 99 4.39 10.13 -12.91
CA GLU A 99 3.97 10.51 -11.56
C GLU A 99 4.76 9.74 -10.50
N ASP A 100 4.88 8.41 -10.64
CA ASP A 100 5.64 7.56 -9.72
C ASP A 100 7.13 7.96 -9.69
N VAL A 101 7.74 8.25 -10.85
CA VAL A 101 9.13 8.72 -10.93
C VAL A 101 9.30 10.07 -10.24
N ALA A 102 8.35 11.00 -10.41
CA ALA A 102 8.40 12.30 -9.75
C ALA A 102 8.31 12.18 -8.22
N ASP A 103 7.37 11.36 -7.74
CA ASP A 103 7.18 11.09 -6.31
C ASP A 103 8.40 10.39 -5.70
N LEU A 104 8.92 9.35 -6.35
CA LEU A 104 10.12 8.64 -5.89
C LEU A 104 11.35 9.55 -5.83
N LYS A 105 11.53 10.42 -6.84
CA LYS A 105 12.63 11.41 -6.82
C LYS A 105 12.48 12.39 -5.66
N SER A 106 11.26 12.87 -5.38
CA SER A 106 10.98 13.74 -4.25
C SER A 106 11.32 13.07 -2.91
N LYS A 107 10.87 11.82 -2.73
CA LYS A 107 11.15 11.01 -1.53
C LYS A 107 12.64 10.76 -1.35
N LEU A 108 13.36 10.43 -2.43
CA LEU A 108 14.80 10.22 -2.40
C LEU A 108 15.53 11.50 -1.98
N HIS A 109 15.15 12.65 -2.55
CA HIS A 109 15.73 13.93 -2.20
C HIS A 109 15.51 14.27 -0.73
N ALA A 110 14.28 14.08 -0.21
CA ALA A 110 13.97 14.29 1.19
C ALA A 110 14.80 13.39 2.12
N ALA A 111 14.94 12.10 1.77
CA ALA A 111 15.74 11.15 2.54
C ALA A 111 17.23 11.53 2.58
N LEU A 112 17.81 11.91 1.43
CA LEU A 112 19.20 12.34 1.35
C LEU A 112 19.44 13.64 2.14
N SER A 113 18.52 14.59 2.06
CA SER A 113 18.57 15.83 2.84
C SER A 113 18.53 15.54 4.35
N GLY A 114 17.61 14.70 4.80
CA GLY A 114 17.55 14.26 6.20
C GLY A 114 18.82 13.54 6.64
N GLN A 115 19.36 12.64 5.82
CA GLN A 115 20.61 11.94 6.11
C GLN A 115 21.80 12.91 6.24
N ALA A 116 21.90 13.93 5.38
CA ALA A 116 22.95 14.94 5.46
C ALA A 116 22.87 15.74 6.77
N VAL A 117 21.66 16.12 7.20
CA VAL A 117 21.44 16.80 8.48
C VAL A 117 21.91 15.93 9.65
N HIS A 118 21.51 14.65 9.68
CA HIS A 118 21.94 13.73 10.73
C HIS A 118 23.46 13.51 10.74
N PHE A 119 24.07 13.37 9.57
CA PHE A 119 25.51 13.20 9.44
C PHE A 119 26.28 14.41 10.00
N LEU A 120 25.87 15.62 9.64
CA LEU A 120 26.50 16.85 10.16
C LEU A 120 26.28 17.01 11.67
N ALA A 121 25.08 16.70 12.17
CA ALA A 121 24.79 16.73 13.60
C ALA A 121 25.69 15.74 14.36
N ARG A 122 25.87 14.52 13.83
CA ARG A 122 26.76 13.51 14.42
C ARG A 122 28.21 13.98 14.44
N GLN A 123 28.70 14.54 13.33
CA GLN A 123 30.07 15.06 13.25
C GLN A 123 30.31 16.21 14.25
N ARG A 124 29.33 17.09 14.47
CA ARG A 124 29.41 18.14 15.49
C ARG A 124 29.46 17.55 16.90
N ALA A 125 28.57 16.61 17.20
CA ALA A 125 28.54 15.92 18.49
C ALA A 125 29.85 15.17 18.79
N GLU A 126 30.42 14.49 17.80
CA GLU A 126 31.72 13.81 17.93
C GLU A 126 32.85 14.78 18.28
N ARG A 127 32.93 15.93 17.58
CA ARG A 127 33.92 16.99 17.86
C ARG A 127 33.74 17.62 19.23
N GLU A 128 32.51 17.86 19.66
CA GLU A 128 32.21 18.38 20.99
C GLU A 128 32.60 17.38 22.07
N ALA A 129 32.23 16.11 21.91
CA ALA A 129 32.61 15.06 22.84
C ALA A 129 34.13 14.95 22.97
N GLU A 130 34.89 15.06 21.88
CA GLU A 130 36.35 15.07 21.94
C GLU A 130 36.91 16.28 22.70
N ARG A 131 36.35 17.48 22.46
CA ARG A 131 36.72 18.70 23.21
C ARG A 131 36.47 18.54 24.71
N TRP A 132 35.30 18.04 25.08
CA TRP A 132 34.95 17.78 26.49
C TRP A 132 35.87 16.75 27.14
N ARG A 133 36.26 15.68 26.42
CA ARG A 133 37.22 14.68 26.93
C ARG A 133 38.59 15.31 27.20
N LYS A 134 39.11 16.13 26.27
CA LYS A 134 40.41 16.81 26.44
C LYS A 134 40.39 17.78 27.62
N GLU A 135 39.30 18.54 27.76
CA GLU A 135 39.12 19.47 28.88
C GLU A 135 39.00 18.74 30.23
N ALA A 136 38.27 17.63 30.28
CA ALA A 136 38.17 16.81 31.48
C ALA A 136 39.52 16.23 31.90
N GLN A 137 40.30 15.71 30.94
CA GLN A 137 41.66 15.22 31.19
C GLN A 137 42.58 16.33 31.73
N ARG A 138 42.51 17.53 31.15
CA ARG A 138 43.28 18.70 31.62
C ARG A 138 42.89 19.09 33.04
N ARG A 139 41.61 19.10 33.38
CA ARG A 139 41.14 19.40 34.74
C ARG A 139 41.64 18.36 35.73
N GLU A 140 41.58 17.08 35.36
CA GLU A 140 42.07 15.99 36.20
C GLU A 140 43.58 16.12 36.47
N SER A 141 44.39 16.46 35.45
CA SER A 141 45.82 16.67 35.65
C SER A 141 46.11 17.85 36.58
N LEU A 142 45.40 18.97 36.41
CA LEU A 142 45.54 20.15 37.26
C LEU A 142 45.14 19.88 38.72
N LEU A 143 44.08 19.10 38.95
CA LEU A 143 43.68 18.69 40.29
C LEU A 143 44.76 17.82 40.95
N LYS A 144 45.31 16.84 40.23
CA LYS A 144 46.41 16.00 40.72
C LYS A 144 47.65 16.83 41.07
N GLU A 145 47.99 17.83 40.27
CA GLU A 145 49.11 18.74 40.55
C GLU A 145 48.86 19.60 41.79
N ARG A 146 47.66 20.19 41.91
CA ARG A 146 47.24 20.94 43.11
C ARG A 146 47.32 20.09 44.37
N ASP A 147 46.83 18.86 44.31
CA ASP A 147 46.81 17.96 45.47
C ASP A 147 48.23 17.56 45.89
N LYS A 148 49.15 17.31 44.94
CA LYS A 148 50.58 17.11 45.21
C LYS A 148 51.20 18.31 45.92
N LEU A 149 50.92 19.53 45.46
CA LEU A 149 51.43 20.76 46.08
C LEU A 149 50.93 20.93 47.53
N HIS A 150 49.65 20.62 47.78
CA HIS A 150 49.09 20.62 49.14
C HIS A 150 49.81 19.62 50.06
N MET A 151 50.09 18.40 49.59
CA MET A 151 50.81 17.39 50.38
C MET A 151 52.24 17.83 50.73
N VAL A 152 52.97 18.44 49.79
CA VAL A 152 54.33 18.93 50.03
C VAL A 152 54.35 20.05 51.06
N ASN A 153 53.37 20.96 51.03
CA ASN A 153 53.29 22.07 52.00
C ASN A 153 52.93 21.60 53.42
N GLN A 154 52.10 20.56 53.56
CA GLN A 154 51.81 19.96 54.86
C GLN A 154 53.05 19.32 55.49
N ASN A 155 53.85 18.60 54.70
CA ASN A 155 55.08 17.95 55.18
C ASN A 155 56.20 18.94 55.57
N LYS A 156 56.16 20.20 55.11
CA LYS A 156 57.12 21.25 55.50
C LYS A 156 56.73 22.00 56.77
N SER A 157 55.50 21.82 57.24
CA SER A 157 54.93 22.55 58.40
C SER A 157 54.84 21.67 59.66
N SER A 158 55.36 20.44 59.61
CA SER A 158 55.54 19.51 60.72
C SER A 158 57.02 19.28 60.96
#